data_AF-A0A7S2MIH5-F1
#
_entry.id   AF-A0A7S2MIH5-F1
#
_cell.length_a   1.000
_cell.length_b   1.000
_cell.length_c   1.000
_cell.angle_alpha   90.00
_cell.angle_beta   90.00
_cell.angle_gamma   90.00
#
_symmetry.space_group_name_H-M   'P 1'
#
loop_
_entity.id
_entity.type
_entity.pdbx_description
1 polymer ?
#
loop_
_entity_poly.entity_id
_entity_poly.type
_entity_poly.pdbx_seq_one_letter_code
_entity_poly.pdbx_strand_id
1 'polypeptide(L)'
;DKRHHTGLRCSSAVARCARGGNAEDRRELAIATPTQWQVNKPRTPTLPPGLFKPKSSLSQNFLADPNYVYKMVSVIEDDSPDGKRVLELGPGTGALTTRLFP
;
A
#
# COMPACT_ATOMS: atom_id res chain seq x y z
N ASP A 1 -38.27 0.76 -21.30
CA ASP A 1 -38.06 2.04 -20.63
C ASP A 1 -36.60 2.44 -20.80
N LYS A 2 -36.32 3.42 -21.67
CA LYS A 2 -34.98 3.96 -21.95
C LYS A 2 -34.94 5.36 -21.37
N ARG A 3 -34.03 5.61 -20.43
CA ARG A 3 -33.61 6.98 -20.11
C ARG A 3 -32.09 7.08 -20.14
N HIS A 4 -31.65 7.88 -21.10
CA HIS A 4 -30.36 8.55 -21.15
C HIS A 4 -30.06 9.27 -19.83
N HIS A 5 -28.79 9.47 -19.49
CA HIS A 5 -28.27 10.81 -19.26
C HIS A 5 -26.74 10.80 -19.13
N THR A 6 -26.15 11.70 -19.90
CA THR A 6 -24.76 12.13 -19.97
C THR A 6 -24.34 12.87 -18.70
N GLY A 7 -23.09 12.68 -18.25
CA GLY A 7 -22.45 13.51 -17.23
C GLY A 7 -21.17 14.14 -17.76
N LEU A 8 -21.18 15.47 -17.93
CA LEU A 8 -20.02 16.31 -18.23
C LEU A 8 -19.08 16.43 -17.02
N ARG A 9 -17.83 16.73 -17.36
CA ARG A 9 -16.67 17.13 -16.54
C ARG A 9 -17.01 18.30 -15.60
N CYS A 10 -16.27 18.47 -14.50
CA CYS A 10 -15.16 19.43 -14.36
C CYS A 10 -14.84 19.79 -12.89
N SER A 11 -13.56 20.14 -12.67
CA SER A 11 -13.05 21.18 -11.76
C SER A 11 -12.92 20.92 -10.26
N SER A 12 -11.65 20.69 -9.88
CA SER A 12 -10.89 21.29 -8.78
C SER A 12 -11.60 22.25 -7.81
N ALA A 13 -11.45 21.99 -6.52
CA ALA A 13 -11.21 23.00 -5.48
C ALA A 13 -10.64 22.34 -4.22
N VAL A 14 -9.48 22.84 -3.75
CA VAL A 14 -8.86 22.46 -2.46
C VAL A 14 -9.57 23.22 -1.34
N ALA A 15 -10.00 22.53 -0.29
CA ALA A 15 -10.58 23.16 0.90
C ALA A 15 -9.96 22.63 2.21
N ARG A 16 -9.60 23.58 3.07
CA ARG A 16 -8.93 23.45 4.37
C ARG A 16 -9.83 22.82 5.44
N CYS A 17 -9.16 22.24 6.43
CA CYS A 17 -9.66 21.64 7.67
C CYS A 17 -10.93 22.30 8.25
N ALA A 18 -12.02 21.52 8.28
CA ALA A 18 -13.17 21.74 9.13
C ALA A 18 -13.42 20.47 9.98
N ARG A 19 -13.63 20.69 11.28
CA ARG A 19 -13.94 19.65 12.27
C ARG A 19 -15.33 19.06 11.97
N GLY A 20 -15.41 17.76 11.75
CA GLY A 20 -16.66 17.00 11.64
C GLY A 20 -16.68 16.08 10.42
N GLY A 21 -16.03 14.92 10.50
CA GLY A 21 -16.06 13.91 9.43
C GLY A 21 -17.09 12.83 9.71
N ASN A 22 -18.13 12.74 8.87
CA ASN A 22 -19.08 11.63 8.89
C ASN A 22 -18.35 10.31 8.59
N ALA A 23 -18.83 9.20 9.16
CA ALA A 23 -18.22 7.87 9.03
C ALA A 23 -18.04 7.35 7.59
N GLU A 24 -18.62 8.05 6.61
CA GLU A 24 -18.54 7.75 5.18
C GLU A 24 -17.25 8.30 4.53
N ASP A 25 -16.72 9.43 4.99
CA ASP A 25 -15.46 10.05 4.50
C ASP A 25 -14.24 9.17 4.76
N ARG A 26 -14.27 8.40 5.86
CA ARG A 26 -13.20 7.46 6.22
C ARG A 26 -13.14 6.24 5.30
N ARG A 27 -14.18 5.97 4.52
CA ARG A 27 -14.26 4.81 3.62
C ARG A 27 -13.82 5.13 2.19
N GLU A 28 -13.74 6.38 1.79
CA GLU A 28 -13.36 6.72 0.40
C GLU A 28 -11.82 6.71 0.18
N LEU A 29 -11.04 6.79 1.25
CA LEU A 29 -9.62 6.40 1.27
C LEU A 29 -9.42 4.87 1.21
N ALA A 30 -10.50 4.09 1.34
CA ALA A 30 -10.45 2.66 1.13
C ALA A 30 -10.39 2.38 -0.38
N ILE A 31 -9.15 2.27 -0.86
CA ILE A 31 -8.78 1.34 -1.93
C ILE A 31 -9.15 1.84 -3.34
N ALA A 32 -8.70 3.05 -3.69
CA ALA A 32 -8.24 3.25 -5.07
C ALA A 32 -6.96 2.41 -5.26
N THR A 33 -7.09 1.07 -5.33
CA THR A 33 -6.00 0.25 -5.87
C THR A 33 -5.86 0.72 -7.30
N PRO A 34 -4.78 1.39 -7.69
CA PRO A 34 -4.70 1.85 -9.06
C PRO A 34 -4.64 0.58 -9.91
N THR A 35 -5.63 0.38 -10.77
CA THR A 35 -5.81 -0.80 -11.65
C THR A 35 -4.52 -1.16 -12.38
N GLN A 36 -3.63 -0.17 -12.59
CA GLN A 36 -2.30 -0.33 -13.17
C GLN A 36 -1.39 -1.36 -12.46
N TRP A 37 -1.59 -1.65 -11.17
CA TRP A 37 -0.75 -2.59 -10.41
C TRP A 37 -1.21 -4.05 -10.48
N GLN A 38 -2.37 -4.33 -11.09
CA GLN A 38 -2.84 -5.70 -11.30
C GLN A 38 -2.13 -6.37 -12.49
N VAL A 39 -1.65 -5.59 -13.47
CA VAL A 39 -1.11 -6.11 -14.74
C VAL A 39 0.20 -6.86 -14.53
N ASN A 40 0.94 -6.57 -13.47
CA ASN A 40 2.10 -7.34 -13.02
C ASN A 40 2.24 -7.24 -11.50
N LYS A 41 1.40 -7.97 -10.74
CA LYS A 41 1.55 -8.04 -9.27
C LYS A 41 2.80 -8.85 -8.95
N PRO A 42 3.85 -8.22 -8.42
CA PRO A 42 5.07 -8.94 -8.10
C PRO A 42 4.84 -9.85 -6.90
N ARG A 43 5.44 -11.05 -6.93
CA ARG A 43 5.33 -11.99 -5.82
C ARG A 43 6.13 -11.49 -4.63
N THR A 44 5.61 -11.74 -3.43
CA THR A 44 6.37 -11.53 -2.21
C THR A 44 7.50 -12.57 -2.15
N PRO A 45 8.74 -12.18 -1.82
CA PRO A 45 9.83 -13.12 -1.60
C PRO A 45 9.42 -14.15 -0.54
N THR A 46 9.51 -15.42 -0.91
CA THR A 46 9.29 -16.55 -0.02
C THR A 46 10.62 -17.16 0.38
N LEU A 47 10.69 -17.75 1.57
CA LEU A 47 11.88 -18.49 1.99
C LEU A 47 12.15 -19.65 1.02
N PRO A 48 13.42 -19.88 0.64
CA PRO A 48 13.77 -21.05 -0.15
C PRO A 48 13.48 -22.32 0.67
N PRO A 49 12.78 -23.29 0.06
CA PRO A 49 12.37 -24.50 0.78
C PRO A 49 13.60 -25.27 1.28
N GLY A 50 13.56 -25.72 2.54
CA GLY A 50 14.61 -26.55 3.14
C GLY A 50 15.84 -25.80 3.66
N LEU A 51 16.02 -24.53 3.32
CA LEU A 51 17.16 -23.72 3.78
C LEU A 51 16.83 -22.91 5.04
N PHE A 52 15.62 -22.36 5.11
CA PHE A 52 15.20 -21.52 6.23
C PHE A 52 13.78 -21.86 6.65
N LYS A 53 13.56 -21.94 7.98
CA LYS A 53 12.26 -22.15 8.59
C LYS A 53 11.98 -21.02 9.58
N PRO A 54 10.77 -20.43 9.58
CA PRO A 54 10.38 -19.46 10.59
C PRO A 54 10.54 -20.05 11.99
N LYS A 55 11.22 -19.35 12.89
CA LYS A 55 11.43 -19.79 14.27
C LYS A 55 10.42 -19.12 15.20
N SER A 56 9.47 -19.90 15.73
CA SER A 56 8.41 -19.39 16.61
C SER A 56 8.96 -18.76 17.90
N SER A 57 10.05 -19.31 18.46
CA SER A 57 10.71 -18.72 19.64
C SER A 57 11.30 -17.32 19.40
N LEU A 58 11.45 -16.92 18.13
CA LEU A 58 11.89 -15.58 17.73
C LEU A 58 10.72 -14.72 17.22
N SER A 59 9.48 -15.19 17.36
CA SER A 59 8.26 -14.52 16.89
C SER A 59 8.31 -14.12 15.40
N GLN A 60 9.01 -14.89 14.57
CA GLN A 60 9.17 -14.58 13.15
C GLN A 60 7.91 -14.92 12.36
N ASN A 61 7.28 -13.90 11.78
CA ASN A 61 6.17 -14.02 10.83
C ASN A 61 6.55 -13.29 9.54
N PHE A 62 6.44 -13.98 8.39
CA PHE A 62 6.77 -13.40 7.09
C PHE A 62 5.51 -13.00 6.32
N LEU A 63 5.61 -11.91 5.57
CA LEU A 63 4.53 -11.44 4.71
C LEU A 63 4.41 -12.36 3.49
N ALA A 64 3.20 -12.88 3.26
CA ALA A 64 2.92 -13.73 2.10
C ALA A 64 2.18 -12.97 0.99
N ASP A 65 1.21 -12.10 1.35
CA ASP A 65 0.38 -11.40 0.36
C ASP A 65 1.00 -10.07 -0.09
N PRO A 66 1.29 -9.91 -1.39
CA PRO A 66 1.85 -8.68 -1.91
C PRO A 66 0.88 -7.49 -1.89
N ASN A 67 -0.44 -7.70 -1.73
CA ASN A 67 -1.40 -6.59 -1.60
C ASN A 67 -1.19 -5.82 -0.30
N TYR A 68 -0.90 -6.54 0.80
CA TYR A 68 -0.63 -5.89 2.08
C TYR A 68 0.70 -5.15 2.05
N VAL A 69 1.73 -5.75 1.44
CA VAL A 69 3.00 -5.07 1.18
C VAL A 69 2.77 -3.75 0.44
N TYR A 70 1.97 -3.78 -0.63
CA TYR A 70 1.62 -2.58 -1.39
C TYR A 70 0.90 -1.54 -0.53
N LYS A 71 -0.16 -1.94 0.19
CA LYS A 71 -0.93 -1.03 1.05
C LYS A 71 -0.05 -0.38 2.12
N MET A 72 0.90 -1.12 2.69
CA MET A 72 1.83 -0.59 3.68
C MET A 72 2.78 0.44 3.06
N VAL A 73 3.35 0.15 1.89
CA VAL A 73 4.26 1.08 1.22
C VAL A 73 3.53 2.32 0.70
N SER A 74 2.29 2.18 0.24
CA SER A 74 1.51 3.28 -0.33
C SER A 74 1.12 4.35 0.69
N VAL A 75 1.04 4.01 1.98
CA VAL A 75 0.73 4.98 3.04
C VAL A 75 1.96 5.67 3.61
N ILE A 76 3.17 5.27 3.20
CA ILE A 76 4.39 5.94 3.62
C ILE A 76 4.50 7.23 2.81
N GLU A 77 4.31 8.36 3.46
CA GLU A 77 4.54 9.70 2.90
C GLU A 77 5.97 10.15 3.26
N ASP A 78 6.59 10.95 2.40
CA ASP A 78 7.87 11.59 2.70
C ASP A 78 7.96 12.92 1.99
N ASP A 79 8.13 13.96 2.80
CA ASP A 79 8.28 15.34 2.37
C ASP A 79 9.75 15.80 2.49
N SER A 80 10.67 14.89 2.80
CA SER A 80 12.08 15.22 2.96
C SER A 80 12.75 15.57 1.61
N PRO A 81 13.58 16.62 1.57
CA PRO A 81 14.14 17.13 0.32
C PRO A 81 15.12 16.17 -0.36
N ASP A 82 15.78 15.29 0.41
CA ASP A 82 16.78 14.32 -0.08
C ASP A 82 16.19 12.91 -0.28
N GLY A 83 14.89 12.74 -0.04
CA GLY A 83 14.16 11.48 -0.17
C GLY A 83 14.25 10.53 1.05
N LYS A 84 13.60 9.37 0.89
CA LYS A 84 13.28 8.43 1.98
C LYS A 84 14.53 7.70 2.50
N ARG A 85 15.10 8.16 3.62
CA ARG A 85 15.96 7.31 4.46
C ARG A 85 15.09 6.42 5.34
N VAL A 86 15.01 5.13 5.00
CA VAL A 86 14.18 4.16 5.72
C VAL A 86 15.04 3.21 6.56
N LEU A 87 14.70 3.07 7.84
CA LEU A 87 15.23 2.01 8.70
C LEU A 87 14.19 0.90 8.83
N GLU A 88 14.50 -0.29 8.33
CA GLU A 88 13.67 -1.48 8.47
C GLU A 88 14.17 -2.34 9.64
N LEU A 89 13.27 -2.69 10.56
CA LEU A 89 13.58 -3.59 11.67
C LEU A 89 13.03 -4.98 11.36
N GLY A 90 13.94 -5.96 11.27
CA GLY A 90 13.58 -7.35 10.98
C GLY A 90 13.12 -7.56 9.53
N PRO A 91 14.00 -7.35 8.53
CA PRO A 91 13.64 -7.42 7.11
C PRO A 91 13.13 -8.81 6.66
N GLY A 92 13.53 -9.87 7.39
CA GLY A 92 13.04 -11.21 7.15
C GLY A 92 13.35 -11.71 5.74
N THR A 93 12.32 -12.02 4.95
CA THR A 93 12.46 -12.42 3.53
C THR A 93 12.76 -11.24 2.60
N GLY A 94 12.75 -10.00 3.10
CA GLY A 94 12.96 -8.79 2.30
C GLY A 94 11.72 -8.33 1.53
N ALA A 95 10.53 -8.72 2.01
CA ALA A 95 9.25 -8.40 1.37
C ALA A 95 9.01 -6.89 1.23
N LEU A 96 9.33 -6.13 2.28
CA LEU A 96 9.27 -4.67 2.24
C LEU A 96 10.57 -4.07 1.71
N THR A 97 11.73 -4.65 2.06
CA THR A 97 13.04 -4.19 1.56
C THR A 97 13.06 -4.05 0.02
N THR A 98 12.52 -5.02 -0.71
CA THR A 98 12.46 -5.01 -2.20
C THR A 98 11.59 -3.87 -2.76
N ARG A 99 10.79 -3.22 -1.92
CA ARG A 99 9.91 -2.09 -2.29
C ARG A 99 10.40 -0.76 -1.76
N LEU A 100 11.17 -0.78 -0.67
CA LEU A 100 11.69 0.40 -0.01
C LEU A 100 13.07 0.79 -0.55
N PHE A 101 13.81 -0.15 -1.13
CA PHE A 101 15.14 0.05 -1.70
C PHE A 101 15.15 -0.33 -3.20
N PRO A 102 15.76 0.50 -4.07
CA PRO A 102 15.84 0.26 -5.52
C PRO A 102 16.75 -0.91 -5.93
#